data_AF-A0A538DHH3-F1
#
_entry.id   AF-A0A538DHH3-F1
#
_cell.length_a   1.000
_cell.length_b   1.000
_cell.length_c   1.000
_cell.angle_alpha   90.00
_cell.angle_beta   90.00
_cell.angle_gamma   90.00
#
_symmetry.space_group_name_H-M   'P 1'
#
loop_
_entity.id
_entity.type
_entity.pdbx_description
1 polymer ?
#
loop_
_entity_poly.entity_id
_entity_poly.type
_entity_poly.pdbx_seq_one_letter_code
_entity_poly.pdbx_strand_id
1 'polypeptide(L)' 'MEGSRVRVSGAVSDVDEYVEFWPAGTLAKGQFACAACGNQVTVHQVLPRCMVCGERLWEQVDWSPFRAV' A
#
# COMPACT_ATOMS: atom_id res chain seq x y z
N MET A 1 26.44 -37.12 -25.91
CA MET A 1 26.19 -36.91 -24.47
C MET A 1 26.77 -35.55 -24.13
N GLU A 2 25.95 -34.53 -23.96
CA GLU A 2 26.31 -33.36 -23.14
C GLU A 2 25.00 -32.61 -22.83
N GLY A 3 24.43 -32.90 -21.66
CA GLY A 3 23.20 -32.28 -21.18
C GLY A 3 23.51 -30.87 -20.68
N SER A 4 23.16 -29.86 -21.46
CA SER A 4 23.32 -28.47 -21.05
C SER A 4 22.20 -28.11 -20.07
N ARG A 5 22.52 -28.16 -18.78
CA ARG A 5 21.57 -27.94 -17.69
C ARG A 5 21.48 -26.45 -17.40
N VAL A 6 20.52 -25.78 -18.03
CA VAL A 6 20.18 -24.39 -17.72
C VAL A 6 19.69 -24.35 -16.27
N ARG A 7 20.47 -23.70 -15.39
CA ARG A 7 20.00 -23.35 -14.05
C ARG A 7 19.24 -22.05 -14.15
N VAL A 8 17.91 -22.13 -14.19
CA VAL A 8 17.08 -20.97 -13.86
C VAL A 8 17.00 -20.91 -12.35
N SER A 9 17.98 -20.24 -11.74
CA SER A 9 17.84 -19.71 -10.39
C SER A 9 17.38 -18.27 -10.53
N GLY A 10 16.09 -18.12 -10.85
CA GLY A 10 15.42 -16.84 -11.03
C GLY A 10 14.14 -16.81 -10.22
N ALA A 11 14.26 -16.88 -8.89
CA ALA A 11 13.21 -16.44 -7.99
C ALA A 11 13.66 -15.11 -7.38
N VAL A 12 13.70 -14.07 -8.22
CA VAL A 12 13.45 -12.72 -7.72
C VAL A 12 11.93 -12.61 -7.67
N SER A 13 11.38 -12.84 -6.49
CA SER A 13 9.95 -12.65 -6.25
C SER A 13 9.67 -11.16 -6.40
N ASP A 14 9.13 -10.80 -7.56
CA ASP A 14 8.52 -9.51 -7.90
C ASP A 14 7.31 -9.25 -6.98
N VAL A 15 7.57 -9.01 -5.69
CA VAL A 15 6.56 -8.77 -4.64
C VAL A 15 6.96 -7.51 -3.85
N ASP A 16 7.56 -6.53 -4.54
CA ASP A 16 8.06 -5.31 -3.91
C ASP A 16 7.51 -4.07 -4.60
N GLU A 17 6.25 -4.07 -5.02
CA GLU A 17 5.47 -2.82 -5.14
C GLU A 17 3.96 -3.07 -5.28
N TYR A 18 3.39 -4.03 -4.54
CA TYR A 18 1.93 -4.12 -4.46
C TYR A 18 1.44 -3.05 -3.49
N VAL A 19 1.08 -1.87 -4.01
CA VAL A 19 0.38 -0.85 -3.22
C VAL A 19 -1.02 -1.38 -2.96
N GLU A 20 -1.22 -2.02 -1.81
CA GLU A 20 -2.55 -2.38 -1.33
C GLU A 20 -3.34 -1.09 -1.10
N PHE A 21 -4.24 -0.76 -2.03
CA PHE A 21 -5.20 0.32 -1.87
C PHE A 21 -6.32 -0.16 -0.95
N TRP A 22 -6.61 0.62 0.08
CA TRP A 22 -7.55 0.27 1.13
C TRP A 22 -8.90 0.96 0.87
N PRO A 23 -9.96 0.22 0.49
CA PRO A 23 -11.28 0.83 0.33
C PRO A 23 -11.89 1.16 1.70
N ALA A 24 -12.73 2.20 1.72
CA ALA A 24 -13.51 2.57 2.90
C ALA A 24 -14.44 1.43 3.30
N GLY A 25 -14.47 1.12 4.60
CA GLY A 25 -15.15 -0.05 5.16
C GLY A 25 -14.21 -1.22 5.45
N THR A 26 -12.96 -1.19 4.98
CA THR A 26 -11.98 -2.23 5.31
C THR A 26 -11.46 -2.08 6.73
N LEU A 27 -11.24 -3.22 7.39
CA LEU A 27 -10.58 -3.28 8.68
C LEU A 27 -9.09 -3.06 8.50
N ALA A 28 -8.58 -1.93 8.97
CA ALA A 28 -7.17 -1.59 8.90
C ALA A 28 -6.76 -0.76 10.11
N LYS A 29 -5.48 -0.84 10.45
CA LYS A 29 -4.89 -0.08 11.55
C LYS A 29 -3.61 0.58 11.07
N GLY A 30 -3.48 1.87 11.31
CA GLY A 30 -2.33 2.65 10.85
C GLY A 30 -2.76 4.01 10.35
N GLN A 31 -1.85 4.67 9.64
CA GLN A 31 -2.09 5.97 9.06
C GLN A 31 -2.29 5.82 7.56
N PHE A 32 -3.27 6.55 7.03
CA PHE A 32 -3.73 6.41 5.66
C PHE A 32 -3.89 7.79 5.03
N ALA A 33 -3.47 7.94 3.77
CA ALA A 33 -3.68 9.13 2.97
C ALA A 33 -4.74 8.86 1.90
N CYS A 34 -5.63 9.82 1.66
CA CYS A 34 -6.63 9.68 0.61
C CYS A 34 -5.96 9.83 -0.76
N ALA A 35 -6.17 8.86 -1.66
CA ALA A 35 -5.55 8.84 -2.99
C ALA A 35 -6.00 10.00 -3.89
N ALA A 36 -7.14 10.63 -3.61
CA ALA A 36 -7.67 11.72 -4.42
C ALA A 36 -7.24 13.12 -3.95
N CYS A 37 -7.23 13.37 -2.64
CA CYS A 37 -6.99 14.72 -2.10
C CYS A 37 -5.78 14.81 -1.17
N GLY A 38 -5.13 13.69 -0.84
CA GLY A 38 -4.01 13.64 0.10
C GLY A 38 -4.40 13.84 1.58
N ASN A 39 -5.69 13.91 1.91
CA ASN A 39 -6.13 14.03 3.30
C ASN A 39 -5.68 12.79 4.10
N GLN A 40 -5.05 13.00 5.25
CA GLN A 40 -4.54 11.91 6.08
C GLN A 40 -5.48 11.62 7.26
N VAL A 41 -5.63 10.35 7.60
CA VAL A 41 -6.39 9.88 8.76
C VAL A 41 -5.64 8.75 9.45
N THR A 42 -5.75 8.71 10.78
CA THR A 42 -5.29 7.57 11.57
C THR A 42 -6.48 6.66 11.83
N VAL A 43 -6.42 5.43 11.33
CA VAL A 43 -7.47 4.43 11.47
C VAL A 43 -7.05 3.42 12.52
N HIS A 44 -7.97 3.11 13.43
CA HIS A 44 -7.75 2.10 14.47
C HIS A 44 -8.55 0.82 14.24
N GLN A 45 -9.63 0.89 13.45
CA GLN A 45 -10.49 -0.25 13.15
C GLN A 45 -10.97 -0.24 11.70
N VAL A 46 -11.90 0.63 11.32
CA VAL A 46 -12.51 0.65 9.98
C VAL A 46 -12.15 1.94 9.27
N LEU A 47 -11.71 1.86 8.01
CA LEU A 47 -11.43 3.03 7.20
C LEU A 47 -12.74 3.80 6.89
N PRO A 48 -12.87 5.07 7.33
CA PRO A 48 -14.01 5.89 6.97
C PRO A 48 -13.91 6.33 5.51
N ARG A 49 -14.97 6.94 4.98
CA ARG A 49 -14.85 7.68 3.71
C ARG A 49 -14.07 8.97 3.94
N CYS A 50 -13.38 9.48 2.92
CA CYS A 50 -12.70 10.75 3.03
C CYS A 50 -13.72 11.86 3.32
N MET A 51 -13.54 12.56 4.44
CA MET A 51 -14.46 13.64 4.85
C MET A 51 -14.29 14.91 4.00
N VAL A 52 -13.23 15.00 3.19
CA VAL A 52 -12.94 16.16 2.34
C VAL A 52 -13.53 16.01 0.94
N CYS A 53 -13.20 14.92 0.24
CA CYS A 53 -13.63 14.69 -1.15
C CYS A 53 -14.71 13.62 -1.31
N GLY A 54 -15.04 12.86 -0.25
CA GLY A 54 -15.98 11.74 -0.32
C GLY A 54 -15.42 10.46 -0.95
N GLU A 55 -14.15 10.49 -1.38
CA GLU A 55 -13.47 9.34 -1.96
C GLU A 55 -13.34 8.20 -0.95
N ARG A 56 -13.27 6.96 -1.47
CA ARG A 56 -13.22 5.75 -0.64
C ARG A 56 -11.90 5.03 -0.73
N LEU A 57 -10.95 5.54 -1.50
CA LEU A 57 -9.63 4.94 -1.68
C LEU A 57 -8.62 5.62 -0.77
N TRP A 58 -7.92 4.77 -0.03
CA TRP A 58 -6.86 5.15 0.88
C TRP A 58 -5.57 4.40 0.57
N GLU A 59 -4.47 5.09 0.73
CA GLU A 59 -3.12 4.55 0.61
C GLU A 59 -2.53 4.46 2.01
N GLN A 60 -1.96 3.31 2.37
CA GLN A 60 -1.27 3.18 3.64
C GLN A 60 0.02 4.01 3.57
N VAL A 61 0.14 4.96 4.50
CA VAL A 61 1.37 5.74 4.61
C VAL A 61 2.18 5.19 5.76
N ASP A 62 3.38 4.71 5.43
CA ASP A 62 4.39 4.43 6.44
C ASP A 62 4.84 5.78 7.01
N TRP A 63 4.26 6.15 8.13
CA TRP A 63 4.56 7.41 8.78
C TRP A 63 6.01 7.37 9.27
N SER A 64 6.90 7.98 8.49
CA SER A 64 8.29 8.23 8.88
C SER A 64 8.44 9.72 9.16
N PRO A 65 8.76 10.14 10.40
CA PRO A 65 8.93 11.56 10.74
C PRO A 65 10.10 12.23 9.99
N PHE A 66 10.91 11.45 9.27
CA PHE A 66 12.09 11.90 8.51
C PHE A 66 11.89 11.91 6.99
N ARG A 67 10.69 11.58 6.48
CA ARG A 67 10.33 11.83 5.08
C ARG A 67 9.92 13.29 4.92
N ALA A 68 10.84 14.20 5.22
CA ALA A 68 10.77 15.59 4.81
C ALA A 68 11.49 15.72 3.46
N VAL A 69 10.80 16.33 2.49
CA VAL A 69 11.29 16.73 1.17
C VAL A 69 12.45 17.72 1.27
#